data_AF-A0A536MAC6-F1
#
_entry.id   AF-A0A536MAC6-F1
#
_cell.length_a   1.000
_cell.length_b   1.000
_cell.length_c   1.000
_cell.angle_alpha   90.00
_cell.angle_beta   90.00
_cell.angle_gamma   90.00
#
_symmetry.space_group_name_H-M   'P 1'
#
loop_
_entity.id
_entity.type
_entity.pdbx_description
1 polymer ?
#
loop_
_entity_poly.entity_id
_entity_poly.type
_entity_poly.pdbx_seq_one_letter_code
_entity_poly.pdbx_strand_id
1 'polypeptide(L)'
;MSGILRRRRMALFSVAVLGAAIAANQVAVAKSSTPPAKFTANVKADGSLGAQGQGDNEPQVTVDQSGTAYVTWQGGAEPSVASTANGQTFSPATAPDPNHNDIGDVALAATTAPKPGMDTSPRPVGANGVFWGDIGPTLCGALEIREATSANQGASWSPTDAACDPNQVDRPWMAAYTPAQYRGTAAAIAHTQVFFEHHDFTTSDITVTRSFDGGTTWNQVPQLAEQPGSFQQLDTTCNSIPSGIAFDQRSARAGRVYVIWETSDLVNNLGLGCDYTQAQTFDRLFMSYSDDGGTTWTSSTVFTDPGCAQGTVAAGTRSRTPARICPSSSTRWRSTMRAMYTSPSR
;
A
#
# COMPACT_ATOMS: atom_id res chain seq x y z
N MET A 1 14.77 -41.08 62.55
CA MET A 1 14.24 -41.28 61.18
C MET A 1 13.87 -39.92 60.56
N SER A 2 14.83 -39.11 60.17
CA SER A 2 15.51 -39.10 58.85
C SER A 2 14.65 -38.72 57.62
N GLY A 3 13.37 -38.36 57.79
CA GLY A 3 12.49 -38.02 56.65
C GLY A 3 12.20 -36.52 56.44
N ILE A 4 12.19 -35.71 57.51
CA ILE A 4 11.58 -34.37 57.47
C ILE A 4 12.61 -33.25 57.20
N LEU A 5 13.88 -33.42 57.59
CA LEU A 5 14.92 -32.41 57.33
C LEU A 5 15.45 -32.40 55.88
N ARG A 6 15.26 -33.48 55.10
CA ARG A 6 15.70 -33.53 53.69
C ARG A 6 14.77 -32.80 52.73
N ARG A 7 13.47 -32.66 53.06
CA ARG A 7 12.50 -31.97 52.19
C ARG A 7 12.59 -30.44 52.24
N ARG A 8 13.02 -29.86 53.37
CA ARG A 8 13.19 -28.39 53.49
C ARG A 8 14.45 -27.85 52.82
N ARG A 9 15.50 -28.67 52.63
CA ARG A 9 16.73 -28.23 51.95
C ARG A 9 16.65 -28.30 50.42
N MET A 10 15.77 -29.14 49.85
CA MET A 10 15.54 -29.14 48.40
C MET A 10 14.62 -28.01 47.92
N ALA A 11 13.67 -27.54 48.73
CA ALA A 11 12.79 -26.44 48.35
C ALA A 11 13.52 -25.07 48.24
N LEU A 12 14.62 -24.89 48.98
CA LEU A 12 15.41 -23.65 48.95
C LEU A 12 16.41 -23.60 47.78
N PHE A 13 16.79 -24.73 47.20
CA PHE A 13 17.64 -24.76 45.99
C PHE A 13 16.83 -24.59 44.70
N SER A 14 15.55 -24.97 44.67
CA SER A 14 14.71 -24.82 43.47
C SER A 14 14.23 -23.38 43.22
N VAL A 15 14.14 -22.53 44.26
CA VAL A 15 13.76 -21.11 44.10
C VAL A 15 14.95 -20.25 43.66
N ALA A 16 16.18 -20.61 44.04
CA ALA A 16 17.39 -19.88 43.63
C ALA A 16 17.74 -20.10 42.15
N VAL A 17 17.46 -21.28 41.59
CA VAL A 17 17.70 -21.56 40.15
C VAL A 17 16.61 -20.96 39.25
N LEU A 18 15.36 -20.86 39.74
CA LEU A 18 14.30 -20.15 38.99
C LEU A 18 14.48 -18.62 39.01
N GLY A 19 15.06 -18.05 40.08
CA GLY A 19 15.37 -16.62 40.14
C GLY A 19 16.52 -16.19 39.21
N ALA A 20 17.51 -17.07 39.00
CA ALA A 20 18.62 -16.81 38.08
C ALA A 20 18.23 -16.96 36.59
N ALA A 21 17.25 -17.82 36.28
CA ALA A 21 16.75 -17.99 34.91
C ALA A 21 15.82 -16.84 34.46
N ILE A 22 15.16 -16.14 35.39
CA ILE A 22 14.31 -14.98 35.08
C ILE A 22 15.15 -13.70 34.92
N ALA A 23 16.32 -13.60 35.55
CA ALA A 23 17.22 -12.46 35.41
C ALA A 23 18.07 -12.48 34.12
N ALA A 24 18.24 -13.65 33.48
CA ALA A 24 19.06 -13.80 32.27
C ALA A 24 18.31 -13.50 30.95
N ASN A 25 16.99 -13.29 31.00
CA ASN A 25 16.18 -12.86 29.84
C ASN A 25 15.95 -11.34 29.79
N GLN A 26 16.79 -10.56 30.48
CA GLN A 26 16.96 -9.17 30.09
C GLN A 26 17.67 -9.17 28.74
N VAL A 27 16.87 -9.33 27.68
CA VAL A 27 17.23 -8.91 26.33
C VAL A 27 17.79 -7.51 26.51
N ALA A 28 19.11 -7.39 26.41
CA ALA A 28 19.76 -6.11 26.30
C ALA A 28 19.17 -5.50 25.03
N VAL A 29 18.11 -4.70 25.19
CA VAL A 29 17.68 -3.78 24.17
C VAL A 29 18.86 -2.84 24.05
N ALA A 30 19.73 -3.12 23.09
CA ALA A 30 20.76 -2.20 22.68
C ALA A 30 20.03 -0.90 22.38
N LYS A 31 20.09 0.05 23.31
CA LYS A 31 19.69 1.42 23.05
C LYS A 31 20.60 1.83 21.90
N SER A 32 20.04 1.92 20.70
CA SER A 32 20.71 2.53 19.57
C SER A 32 21.30 3.85 20.05
N SER A 33 22.61 3.93 20.12
CA SER A 33 23.34 5.16 20.46
C SER A 33 23.29 6.18 19.31
N THR A 34 22.68 5.80 18.19
CA THR A 34 22.44 6.69 17.07
C THR A 34 21.33 7.67 17.47
N PRO A 35 21.59 8.99 17.46
CA PRO A 35 20.55 9.98 17.66
C PRO A 35 19.37 9.69 16.72
N PRO A 36 18.12 9.91 17.16
CA PRO A 36 16.97 9.78 16.26
C PRO A 36 17.20 10.64 15.02
N ALA A 37 16.91 10.07 13.84
CA ALA A 37 16.98 10.79 12.59
C ALA A 37 16.18 12.10 12.72
N LYS A 38 16.84 13.23 12.44
CA LYS A 38 16.18 14.53 12.42
C LYS A 38 15.59 14.73 11.04
N PHE A 39 14.38 15.27 10.97
CA PHE A 39 13.85 15.78 9.72
C PHE A 39 14.82 16.83 9.16
N THR A 40 15.19 16.64 7.91
CA THR A 40 15.98 17.57 7.12
C THR A 40 15.06 18.54 6.39
N ALA A 41 15.64 19.51 5.69
CA ALA A 41 14.85 20.39 4.82
C ALA A 41 14.19 19.58 3.70
N ASN A 42 13.01 20.02 3.28
CA ASN A 42 12.29 19.42 2.15
C ASN A 42 13.13 19.54 0.87
N VAL A 43 13.25 18.45 0.13
CA VAL A 43 13.88 18.38 -1.18
C VAL A 43 12.87 17.78 -2.14
N LYS A 44 12.75 18.35 -3.34
CA LYS A 44 11.88 17.78 -4.38
C LYS A 44 12.64 16.71 -5.18
N ALA A 45 11.99 15.59 -5.47
CA ALA A 45 12.59 14.47 -6.20
C ALA A 45 12.80 14.78 -7.70
N ASP A 46 11.85 15.52 -8.29
CA ASP A 46 11.85 16.02 -9.69
C ASP A 46 13.07 16.88 -10.03
N GLY A 47 13.64 17.59 -9.04
CA GLY A 47 14.80 18.45 -9.24
C GLY A 47 16.02 17.74 -9.84
N SER A 48 16.14 16.42 -9.60
CA SER A 48 17.20 15.58 -10.18
C SER A 48 17.03 15.30 -11.68
N LEU A 49 15.82 15.46 -12.20
CA LEU A 49 15.43 15.20 -13.58
C LEU A 49 15.29 16.48 -14.42
N GLY A 50 15.62 17.64 -13.87
CA GLY A 50 15.60 18.91 -14.60
C GLY A 50 14.22 19.23 -15.20
N ALA A 51 14.18 19.59 -16.48
CA ALA A 51 12.93 19.90 -17.17
C ALA A 51 12.06 18.65 -17.44
N GLN A 52 12.68 17.47 -17.56
CA GLN A 52 11.95 16.21 -17.79
C GLN A 52 11.14 15.79 -16.56
N GLY A 53 11.57 16.18 -15.36
CA GLY A 53 10.85 15.86 -14.13
C GLY A 53 9.60 16.69 -13.88
N GLN A 54 9.38 17.78 -14.63
CA GLN A 54 8.30 18.74 -14.35
C GLN A 54 6.93 18.22 -14.82
N GLY A 55 5.88 18.60 -14.07
CA GLY A 55 4.50 18.17 -14.33
C GLY A 55 3.89 17.33 -13.21
N ASP A 56 4.52 17.33 -12.03
CA ASP A 56 4.24 16.43 -10.90
C ASP A 56 2.75 16.36 -10.50
N ASN A 57 2.11 15.23 -10.79
CA ASN A 57 0.90 14.77 -10.09
C ASN A 57 1.08 13.31 -9.63
N GLU A 58 0.30 12.94 -8.62
CA GLU A 58 0.14 11.56 -8.14
C GLU A 58 1.46 10.82 -7.82
N PRO A 59 2.31 11.37 -6.93
CA PRO A 59 3.55 10.71 -6.57
C PRO A 59 3.31 9.47 -5.71
N GLN A 60 4.02 8.39 -6.01
CA GLN A 60 4.10 7.19 -5.21
C GLN A 60 5.51 6.98 -4.67
N VAL A 61 5.61 6.36 -3.49
CA VAL A 61 6.89 6.13 -2.83
C VAL A 61 6.96 4.72 -2.27
N THR A 62 8.11 4.07 -2.44
CA THR A 62 8.45 2.83 -1.76
C THR A 62 9.88 2.89 -1.22
N VAL A 63 10.20 1.99 -0.29
CA VAL A 63 11.55 1.81 0.23
C VAL A 63 11.89 0.34 0.19
N ASP A 64 13.04 0.03 -0.37
CA ASP A 64 13.53 -1.33 -0.54
C ASP A 64 14.29 -1.83 0.71
N GLN A 65 14.72 -3.10 0.71
CA GLN A 65 15.42 -3.70 1.85
C GLN A 65 16.80 -3.08 2.11
N SER A 66 17.41 -2.42 1.11
CA SER A 66 18.68 -1.70 1.28
C SER A 66 18.52 -0.35 1.97
N GLY A 67 17.27 0.13 2.09
CA GLY A 67 16.96 1.47 2.58
C GLY A 67 16.95 2.54 1.48
N THR A 68 17.03 2.13 0.21
CA THR A 68 16.87 3.04 -0.93
C THR A 68 15.38 3.34 -1.09
N ALA A 69 15.04 4.62 -1.05
CA ALA A 69 13.70 5.10 -1.34
C ALA A 69 13.59 5.40 -2.84
N TYR A 70 12.47 5.02 -3.43
CA TYR A 70 12.10 5.29 -4.82
C TYR A 70 10.85 6.13 -4.82
N VAL A 71 10.83 7.18 -5.64
CA VAL A 71 9.67 8.04 -5.87
C VAL A 71 9.36 7.96 -7.35
N THR A 72 8.11 7.67 -7.69
CA THR A 72 7.59 7.79 -9.05
C THR A 72 6.46 8.79 -9.07
N TRP A 73 6.21 9.39 -10.22
CA TRP A 73 5.08 10.29 -10.46
C TRP A 73 4.75 10.27 -11.95
N GLN A 74 3.51 10.66 -12.26
CA GLN A 74 3.13 10.94 -13.63
C GLN A 74 3.80 12.25 -14.05
N GLY A 75 4.64 12.18 -15.08
CA GLY A 75 5.35 13.31 -15.66
C GLY A 75 4.62 13.86 -16.89
N GLY A 76 5.07 15.01 -17.40
CA GLY A 76 4.41 15.64 -18.55
C GLY A 76 4.53 14.88 -19.89
N ALA A 77 5.58 14.09 -20.07
CA ALA A 77 5.79 13.30 -21.30
C ALA A 77 5.95 11.80 -21.04
N GLU A 78 6.51 11.41 -19.89
CA GLU A 78 6.74 10.02 -19.49
C GLU A 78 6.76 9.91 -17.94
N PRO A 79 6.53 8.73 -17.36
CA PRO A 79 6.62 8.49 -15.94
C PRO A 79 8.05 8.62 -15.48
N SER A 80 8.22 9.33 -14.39
CA SER A 80 9.53 9.55 -13.81
C SER A 80 9.74 8.64 -12.63
N VAL A 81 10.97 8.15 -12.46
CA VAL A 81 11.41 7.48 -11.23
C VAL A 81 12.71 8.11 -10.78
N ALA A 82 12.77 8.51 -9.52
CA ALA A 82 13.98 8.97 -8.86
C ALA A 82 14.23 8.12 -7.62
N SER A 83 15.51 7.93 -7.28
CA SER A 83 15.92 7.17 -6.10
C SER A 83 16.80 7.98 -5.17
N THR A 84 16.78 7.65 -3.88
CA THR A 84 17.62 8.28 -2.87
C THR A 84 17.95 7.31 -1.74
N ALA A 85 19.20 7.33 -1.28
CA ALA A 85 19.62 6.59 -0.09
C ALA A 85 19.49 7.41 1.21
N ASN A 86 19.22 8.71 1.12
CA ASN A 86 19.28 9.63 2.26
C ASN A 86 18.11 10.64 2.34
N GLY A 87 17.19 10.64 1.37
CA GLY A 87 16.06 11.56 1.32
C GLY A 87 16.46 13.02 1.01
N GLN A 88 17.68 13.27 0.56
CA GLN A 88 18.25 14.61 0.33
C GLN A 88 18.88 14.77 -1.05
N THR A 89 19.43 13.70 -1.60
CA THR A 89 20.01 13.68 -2.94
C THR A 89 19.29 12.62 -3.74
N PHE A 90 18.63 13.05 -4.81
CA PHE A 90 17.92 12.17 -5.72
C PHE A 90 18.74 11.95 -6.98
N SER A 91 18.74 10.71 -7.45
CA SER A 91 19.33 10.32 -8.72
C SER A 91 18.23 9.84 -9.66
N PRO A 92 18.29 10.19 -10.95
CA PRO A 92 17.44 9.59 -11.97
C PRO A 92 17.57 8.06 -11.96
N ALA A 93 16.45 7.34 -12.02
CA ALA A 93 16.46 5.93 -12.40
C ALA A 93 16.26 5.80 -13.91
N THR A 94 16.63 4.66 -14.46
CA THR A 94 16.23 4.31 -15.84
C THR A 94 14.70 4.33 -15.92
N ALA A 95 14.14 4.91 -16.99
CA ALA A 95 12.71 4.90 -17.23
C ALA A 95 12.17 3.45 -17.17
N PRO A 96 11.15 3.18 -16.34
CA PRO A 96 10.63 1.84 -16.15
C PRO A 96 9.73 1.37 -17.29
N ASP A 97 9.07 2.30 -17.99
CA ASP A 97 8.31 2.02 -19.22
C ASP A 97 9.24 2.08 -20.45
N PRO A 98 9.54 0.95 -21.11
CA PRO A 98 10.33 0.94 -22.34
C PRO A 98 9.55 1.36 -23.60
N ASN A 99 8.23 1.44 -23.54
CA ASN A 99 7.37 1.76 -24.68
C ASN A 99 7.01 3.25 -24.77
N HIS A 100 7.23 4.02 -23.70
CA HIS A 100 7.02 5.46 -23.63
C HIS A 100 5.62 5.89 -24.10
N ASN A 101 4.61 5.12 -23.71
CA ASN A 101 3.21 5.30 -24.11
C ASN A 101 2.24 5.12 -22.94
N ASP A 102 2.72 5.42 -21.74
CA ASP A 102 1.92 5.58 -20.55
C ASP A 102 0.86 6.67 -20.70
N ILE A 103 -0.17 6.55 -19.87
CA ILE A 103 -1.27 7.49 -19.81
C ILE A 103 -1.35 8.13 -18.41
N GLY A 104 -0.77 7.48 -17.38
CA GLY A 104 -0.69 8.02 -16.03
C GLY A 104 -0.83 6.95 -14.95
N ASP A 105 -1.19 7.40 -13.75
CA ASP A 105 -1.50 6.55 -12.59
C ASP A 105 -0.41 5.52 -12.28
N VAL A 106 0.74 6.04 -11.87
CA VAL A 106 1.94 5.23 -11.60
C VAL A 106 1.91 4.63 -10.20
N ALA A 107 2.51 3.46 -10.03
CA ALA A 107 2.63 2.79 -8.74
C ALA A 107 4.02 2.15 -8.55
N LEU A 108 4.45 2.05 -7.29
CA LEU A 108 5.72 1.44 -6.91
C LEU A 108 5.57 0.53 -5.70
N ALA A 109 6.23 -0.63 -5.73
CA ALA A 109 6.42 -1.48 -4.57
C ALA A 109 7.83 -2.07 -4.54
N ALA A 110 8.23 -2.62 -3.38
CA ALA A 110 9.47 -3.36 -3.23
C ALA A 110 9.20 -4.69 -2.53
N THR A 111 10.04 -5.69 -2.78
CA THR A 111 9.89 -7.07 -2.26
C THR A 111 9.56 -7.13 -0.77
N THR A 112 10.23 -6.33 0.05
CA THR A 112 9.89 -6.21 1.48
C THR A 112 10.27 -4.84 1.99
N ALA A 113 9.40 -4.22 2.78
CA ALA A 113 9.73 -3.02 3.52
C ALA A 113 10.94 -3.28 4.46
N PRO A 114 11.94 -2.40 4.56
CA PRO A 114 13.14 -2.62 5.35
C PRO A 114 12.86 -2.69 6.86
N LYS A 115 13.59 -3.57 7.56
CA LYS A 115 13.73 -3.57 9.01
C LYS A 115 15.22 -3.64 9.39
N PRO A 116 15.85 -2.47 9.54
CA PRO A 116 17.27 -2.38 9.89
C PRO A 116 17.60 -3.22 11.14
N GLY A 117 18.69 -3.98 11.07
CA GLY A 117 19.18 -4.83 12.16
C GLY A 117 18.46 -6.16 12.34
N MET A 118 17.41 -6.45 11.57
CA MET A 118 16.70 -7.74 11.58
C MET A 118 16.70 -8.44 10.22
N ASP A 119 16.64 -7.66 9.14
CA ASP A 119 16.65 -8.23 7.80
C ASP A 119 18.10 -8.57 7.38
N THR A 120 18.25 -9.69 6.67
CA THR A 120 19.51 -10.03 5.99
C THR A 120 19.78 -8.97 4.94
N SER A 121 21.01 -8.44 4.91
CA SER A 121 21.41 -7.51 3.85
C SER A 121 21.10 -8.14 2.49
N PRO A 122 20.38 -7.44 1.60
CA PRO A 122 20.03 -8.01 0.32
C PRO A 122 21.29 -8.30 -0.50
N ARG A 123 21.24 -9.37 -1.30
CA ARG A 123 22.23 -9.58 -2.37
C ARG A 123 22.07 -8.49 -3.45
N PRO A 124 23.13 -8.16 -4.19
CA PRO A 124 23.08 -7.13 -5.23
C PRO A 124 22.05 -7.38 -6.34
N VAL A 125 21.70 -8.64 -6.60
CA VAL A 125 20.75 -9.04 -7.66
C VAL A 125 19.75 -10.04 -7.12
N GLY A 126 18.47 -9.87 -7.46
CA GLY A 126 17.39 -10.82 -7.23
C GLY A 126 16.83 -10.89 -5.80
N ALA A 127 17.50 -10.25 -4.83
CA ALA A 127 17.07 -10.23 -3.42
C ALA A 127 16.25 -9.00 -3.03
N ASN A 128 16.32 -7.93 -3.83
CA ASN A 128 15.79 -6.62 -3.52
C ASN A 128 15.11 -6.03 -4.76
N GLY A 129 14.02 -6.67 -5.16
CA GLY A 129 13.27 -6.28 -6.34
C GLY A 129 12.46 -5.01 -6.11
N VAL A 130 12.39 -4.19 -7.15
CA VAL A 130 11.50 -3.03 -7.23
C VAL A 130 10.50 -3.33 -8.34
N PHE A 131 9.22 -3.10 -8.07
CA PHE A 131 8.13 -3.29 -9.00
C PHE A 131 7.56 -1.91 -9.31
N TRP A 132 7.36 -1.63 -10.58
CA TRP A 132 6.77 -0.40 -11.06
C TRP A 132 5.60 -0.73 -11.96
N GLY A 133 4.55 0.09 -11.95
CA GLY A 133 3.44 -0.08 -12.87
C GLY A 133 2.76 1.23 -13.16
N ASP A 134 1.92 1.20 -14.18
CA ASP A 134 1.14 2.33 -14.63
C ASP A 134 -0.07 1.90 -15.47
N ILE A 135 -0.84 2.88 -15.94
CA ILE A 135 -1.88 2.67 -16.95
C ILE A 135 -1.34 2.99 -18.34
N GLY A 136 -1.55 2.06 -19.26
CA GLY A 136 -1.29 2.27 -20.67
C GLY A 136 -1.89 1.18 -21.54
N PRO A 137 -1.64 1.24 -22.86
CA PRO A 137 -2.15 0.24 -23.79
C PRO A 137 -1.36 -1.08 -23.67
N THR A 138 -2.09 -2.18 -23.58
CA THR A 138 -1.56 -3.55 -23.59
C THR A 138 -2.14 -4.35 -24.75
N LEU A 139 -1.87 -5.66 -24.78
CA LEU A 139 -2.58 -6.56 -25.70
C LEU A 139 -4.09 -6.71 -25.39
N CYS A 140 -4.53 -6.30 -24.21
CA CYS A 140 -5.89 -6.51 -23.72
C CYS A 140 -6.79 -5.28 -23.85
N GLY A 141 -6.22 -4.07 -23.87
CA GLY A 141 -7.00 -2.84 -23.90
C GLY A 141 -6.14 -1.58 -23.96
N ALA A 142 -6.79 -0.42 -24.02
CA ALA A 142 -6.11 0.87 -24.09
C ALA A 142 -5.74 1.43 -22.70
N LEU A 143 -6.49 1.06 -21.67
CA LEU A 143 -6.32 1.50 -20.28
C LEU A 143 -6.21 0.25 -19.41
N GLU A 144 -5.00 -0.27 -19.33
CA GLU A 144 -4.68 -1.51 -18.64
C GLU A 144 -3.43 -1.35 -17.80
N ILE A 145 -3.28 -2.19 -16.79
CA ILE A 145 -2.10 -2.16 -15.92
C ILE A 145 -0.92 -2.80 -16.66
N ARG A 146 0.14 -2.02 -16.83
CA ARG A 146 1.46 -2.51 -17.22
C ARG A 146 2.33 -2.58 -15.99
N GLU A 147 3.24 -3.53 -15.96
CA GLU A 147 4.20 -3.69 -14.86
C GLU A 147 5.61 -3.84 -15.43
N ALA A 148 6.58 -3.37 -14.66
CA ALA A 148 7.98 -3.64 -14.92
C ALA A 148 8.71 -3.97 -13.61
N THR A 149 9.37 -5.12 -13.60
CA THR A 149 10.16 -5.58 -12.46
C THR A 149 11.64 -5.24 -12.64
N SER A 150 12.29 -4.70 -11.62
CA SER A 150 13.74 -4.54 -11.55
C SER A 150 14.37 -5.46 -10.52
N ALA A 151 15.24 -6.37 -10.97
CA ALA A 151 16.03 -7.24 -10.09
C ALA A 151 17.35 -6.60 -9.59
N ASN A 152 17.65 -5.39 -10.05
CA ASN A 152 18.88 -4.65 -9.80
C ASN A 152 18.61 -3.19 -9.41
N GLN A 153 17.61 -2.98 -8.55
CA GLN A 153 17.38 -1.70 -7.86
C GLN A 153 17.13 -0.51 -8.81
N GLY A 154 16.43 -0.75 -9.93
CA GLY A 154 16.04 0.25 -10.91
C GLY A 154 17.08 0.52 -12.01
N ALA A 155 18.17 -0.25 -12.07
CA ALA A 155 19.17 -0.09 -13.14
C ALA A 155 18.64 -0.62 -14.49
N SER A 156 17.87 -1.71 -14.49
CA SER A 156 17.14 -2.22 -15.64
C SER A 156 15.78 -2.79 -15.24
N TRP A 157 14.86 -2.84 -16.20
CA TRP A 157 13.46 -3.24 -15.99
C TRP A 157 13.06 -4.35 -16.96
N SER A 158 12.20 -5.26 -16.48
CA SER A 158 11.62 -6.37 -17.27
C SER A 158 10.10 -6.16 -17.35
N PRO A 159 9.57 -5.67 -18.49
CA PRO A 159 8.17 -5.32 -18.63
C PRO A 159 7.26 -6.54 -18.79
N THR A 160 6.01 -6.40 -18.37
CA THR A 160 4.92 -7.37 -18.51
C THR A 160 3.56 -6.66 -18.52
N ASP A 161 2.53 -7.33 -19.01
CA ASP A 161 1.14 -6.86 -18.91
C ASP A 161 0.51 -7.50 -17.67
N ALA A 162 0.05 -6.67 -16.72
CA ALA A 162 -0.46 -7.15 -15.45
C ALA A 162 -1.98 -7.38 -15.47
N ALA A 163 -2.74 -6.52 -16.14
CA ALA A 163 -4.19 -6.62 -16.21
C ALA A 163 -4.72 -6.78 -17.65
N CYS A 164 -5.92 -7.37 -17.72
CA CYS A 164 -6.71 -7.57 -18.93
C CYS A 164 -8.20 -7.40 -18.58
N ASP A 165 -8.57 -6.21 -18.12
CA ASP A 165 -9.94 -5.90 -17.74
C ASP A 165 -10.74 -5.34 -18.92
N PRO A 166 -11.77 -6.06 -19.44
CA PRO A 166 -12.56 -5.56 -20.56
C PRO A 166 -13.27 -4.22 -20.27
N ASN A 167 -13.44 -3.86 -19.00
CA ASN A 167 -14.07 -2.62 -18.57
C ASN A 167 -13.09 -1.46 -18.42
N GLN A 168 -11.80 -1.68 -18.70
CA GLN A 168 -10.70 -0.74 -18.57
C GLN A 168 -10.42 -0.30 -17.13
N VAL A 169 -9.15 -0.29 -16.77
CA VAL A 169 -8.67 -0.03 -15.41
C VAL A 169 -8.47 1.46 -15.16
N ASP A 170 -8.76 1.90 -13.93
CA ASP A 170 -8.39 3.23 -13.42
C ASP A 170 -7.70 3.13 -12.03
N ARG A 171 -6.81 4.09 -11.76
CA ARG A 171 -6.06 4.31 -10.50
C ARG A 171 -5.49 3.06 -9.80
N PRO A 172 -4.54 2.32 -10.39
CA PRO A 172 -3.88 1.22 -9.73
C PRO A 172 -3.02 1.65 -8.53
N TRP A 173 -3.19 0.98 -7.40
CA TRP A 173 -2.27 0.99 -6.27
C TRP A 173 -1.52 -0.34 -6.18
N MET A 174 -0.24 -0.33 -5.83
CA MET A 174 0.57 -1.54 -5.80
C MET A 174 1.14 -1.83 -4.41
N ALA A 175 1.15 -3.11 -4.02
CA ALA A 175 1.93 -3.59 -2.89
C ALA A 175 2.58 -4.95 -3.19
N ALA A 176 3.69 -5.20 -2.52
CA ALA A 176 4.41 -6.45 -2.65
C ALA A 176 4.75 -7.09 -1.29
N TYR A 177 4.79 -8.42 -1.26
CA TYR A 177 5.12 -9.21 -0.09
C TYR A 177 5.97 -10.42 -0.43
N THR A 178 7.21 -10.43 0.08
CA THR A 178 8.06 -11.61 0.10
C THR A 178 7.89 -12.36 1.43
N PRO A 179 7.54 -13.66 1.42
CA PRO A 179 7.54 -14.50 2.60
C PRO A 179 8.91 -14.53 3.30
N ALA A 180 8.90 -14.59 4.64
CA ALA A 180 10.08 -14.40 5.48
C ALA A 180 11.29 -15.28 5.08
N GLN A 181 11.04 -16.53 4.68
CA GLN A 181 12.09 -17.48 4.30
C GLN A 181 12.85 -17.12 3.01
N TYR A 182 12.30 -16.25 2.16
CA TYR A 182 12.94 -15.85 0.90
C TYR A 182 13.60 -14.47 0.95
N ARG A 183 13.34 -13.68 2.00
CA ARG A 183 13.87 -12.31 2.14
C ARG A 183 15.39 -12.28 2.11
N GLY A 184 15.97 -11.36 1.34
CA GLY A 184 17.42 -11.23 1.18
C GLY A 184 18.09 -12.37 0.40
N THR A 185 17.33 -13.34 -0.11
CA THR A 185 17.86 -14.46 -0.92
C THR A 185 17.73 -14.18 -2.42
N ALA A 186 18.47 -14.90 -3.26
CA ALA A 186 18.34 -14.78 -4.71
C ALA A 186 16.96 -15.22 -5.25
N ALA A 187 16.17 -15.92 -4.43
CA ALA A 187 14.82 -16.37 -4.77
C ALA A 187 13.73 -15.39 -4.33
N ALA A 188 14.08 -14.22 -3.77
CA ALA A 188 13.10 -13.29 -3.20
C ALA A 188 12.04 -12.86 -4.22
N ILE A 189 12.46 -12.39 -5.40
CA ILE A 189 11.53 -11.90 -6.44
C ILE A 189 10.58 -13.01 -6.89
N ALA A 190 11.11 -14.19 -7.25
CA ALA A 190 10.30 -15.33 -7.73
C ALA A 190 9.29 -15.89 -6.71
N HIS A 191 9.35 -15.45 -5.45
CA HIS A 191 8.39 -15.81 -4.40
C HIS A 191 7.68 -14.59 -3.82
N THR A 192 7.78 -13.44 -4.48
CA THR A 192 7.09 -12.23 -4.05
C THR A 192 5.68 -12.20 -4.63
N GLN A 193 4.71 -11.96 -3.76
CA GLN A 193 3.36 -11.62 -4.18
C GLN A 193 3.35 -10.14 -4.58
N VAL A 194 2.79 -9.80 -5.72
CA VAL A 194 2.63 -8.42 -6.20
C VAL A 194 1.18 -8.21 -6.55
N PHE A 195 0.52 -7.29 -5.87
CA PHE A 195 -0.91 -7.06 -6.04
C PHE A 195 -1.11 -5.60 -6.47
N PHE A 196 -1.96 -5.43 -7.46
CA PHE A 196 -2.56 -4.16 -7.83
C PHE A 196 -4.00 -4.12 -7.33
N GLU A 197 -4.36 -3.15 -6.52
CA GLU A 197 -5.74 -2.74 -6.29
C GLU A 197 -6.13 -1.74 -7.37
N HIS A 198 -7.32 -1.88 -7.94
CA HIS A 198 -7.85 -0.94 -8.93
C HIS A 198 -9.38 -1.04 -9.01
N HIS A 199 -9.98 -0.16 -9.81
CA HIS A 199 -11.39 -0.27 -10.20
C HIS A 199 -11.55 -0.14 -11.71
N ASP A 200 -12.76 -0.37 -12.21
CA ASP A 200 -13.08 -0.23 -13.63
C ASP A 200 -13.99 0.97 -13.95
N PHE A 201 -14.02 1.37 -15.23
CA PHE A 201 -14.86 2.46 -15.73
C PHE A 201 -16.33 2.07 -15.97
N THR A 202 -16.83 0.99 -15.37
CA THR A 202 -18.21 0.53 -15.57
C THR A 202 -18.97 0.35 -14.26
N THR A 203 -18.64 -0.65 -13.46
CA THR A 203 -19.26 -0.89 -12.16
C THR A 203 -18.55 -0.12 -11.06
N SER A 204 -17.29 0.27 -11.30
CA SER A 204 -16.41 0.87 -10.30
C SER A 204 -16.18 -0.07 -9.11
N ASP A 205 -16.30 -1.39 -9.32
CA ASP A 205 -16.02 -2.38 -8.30
C ASP A 205 -14.53 -2.33 -7.92
N ILE A 206 -14.23 -2.53 -6.63
CA ILE A 206 -12.84 -2.61 -6.18
C ILE A 206 -12.34 -4.02 -6.42
N THR A 207 -11.33 -4.15 -7.26
CA THR A 207 -10.74 -5.44 -7.61
C THR A 207 -9.24 -5.47 -7.36
N VAL A 208 -8.69 -6.69 -7.35
CA VAL A 208 -7.25 -6.91 -7.36
C VAL A 208 -6.80 -7.77 -8.53
N THR A 209 -5.70 -7.33 -9.13
CA THR A 209 -4.87 -8.13 -10.02
C THR A 209 -3.61 -8.53 -9.27
N ARG A 210 -3.18 -9.78 -9.42
CA ARG A 210 -2.33 -10.51 -8.48
C ARG A 210 -1.33 -11.36 -9.24
N SER A 211 -0.08 -11.28 -8.79
CA SER A 211 1.01 -12.18 -9.12
C SER A 211 1.52 -12.84 -7.84
N PHE A 212 1.97 -14.09 -7.95
CA PHE A 212 2.59 -14.85 -6.86
C PHE A 212 4.06 -15.21 -7.13
N ASP A 213 4.60 -14.75 -8.25
CA ASP A 213 5.93 -15.09 -8.77
C ASP A 213 6.73 -13.85 -9.18
N GLY A 214 6.51 -12.73 -8.49
CA GLY A 214 7.24 -11.49 -8.69
C GLY A 214 6.94 -10.80 -10.00
N GLY A 215 5.68 -10.77 -10.43
CA GLY A 215 5.24 -10.11 -11.65
C GLY A 215 5.42 -10.95 -12.93
N THR A 216 5.92 -12.19 -12.83
CA THR A 216 6.15 -13.03 -14.01
C THR A 216 4.82 -13.47 -14.63
N THR A 217 3.84 -13.84 -13.81
CA THR A 217 2.50 -14.20 -14.25
C THR A 217 1.42 -13.51 -13.41
N TRP A 218 0.28 -13.22 -14.07
CA TRP A 218 -0.84 -12.49 -13.50
C TRP A 218 -2.16 -13.23 -13.72
N ASN A 219 -3.10 -13.11 -12.79
CA ASN A 219 -4.46 -13.57 -13.03
C ASN A 219 -5.11 -12.75 -14.15
N GLN A 220 -5.63 -13.44 -15.15
CA GLN A 220 -6.26 -12.81 -16.31
C GLN A 220 -7.63 -12.18 -16.00
N VAL A 221 -8.25 -12.59 -14.88
CA VAL A 221 -9.53 -12.04 -14.42
C VAL A 221 -9.30 -11.42 -13.04
N PRO A 222 -9.46 -10.09 -12.88
CA PRO A 222 -9.38 -9.43 -11.58
C PRO A 222 -10.32 -10.06 -10.57
N GLN A 223 -9.94 -10.03 -9.29
CA GLN A 223 -10.79 -10.55 -8.21
C GLN A 223 -11.45 -9.40 -7.46
N LEU A 224 -12.75 -9.51 -7.22
CA LEU A 224 -13.45 -8.59 -6.34
C LEU A 224 -12.82 -8.59 -4.94
N ALA A 225 -12.34 -7.43 -4.50
CA ALA A 225 -11.76 -7.23 -3.17
C ALA A 225 -12.80 -6.78 -2.14
N GLU A 226 -14.02 -6.53 -2.61
CA GLU A 226 -15.20 -6.28 -1.80
C GLU A 226 -15.84 -7.60 -1.41
N GLN A 227 -16.25 -7.72 -0.14
CA GLN A 227 -16.91 -8.92 0.34
C GLN A 227 -18.27 -9.06 -0.37
N PRO A 228 -18.52 -10.18 -1.08
CA PRO A 228 -19.76 -10.38 -1.79
C PRO A 228 -20.99 -10.29 -0.86
N GLY A 229 -21.99 -9.51 -1.26
CA GLY A 229 -23.23 -9.30 -0.53
C GLY A 229 -23.09 -8.42 0.72
N SER A 230 -21.94 -7.80 0.94
CA SER A 230 -21.73 -6.84 2.03
C SER A 230 -22.39 -5.49 1.73
N PHE A 231 -22.62 -4.70 2.79
CA PHE A 231 -23.02 -3.31 2.63
C PHE A 231 -21.98 -2.52 1.82
N GLN A 232 -20.70 -2.77 2.07
CA GLN A 232 -19.60 -2.06 1.42
C GLN A 232 -19.66 -2.25 -0.11
N GLN A 233 -19.82 -3.48 -0.59
CA GLN A 233 -19.98 -3.75 -2.03
C GLN A 233 -21.16 -2.99 -2.65
N LEU A 234 -22.33 -3.04 -2.01
CA LEU A 234 -23.54 -2.41 -2.53
C LEU A 234 -23.43 -0.88 -2.58
N ASP A 235 -22.60 -0.32 -1.71
CA ASP A 235 -22.47 1.11 -1.51
C ASP A 235 -21.35 1.72 -2.37
N THR A 236 -20.40 0.89 -2.83
CA THR A 236 -19.34 1.25 -3.78
C THR A 236 -19.82 1.39 -5.22
N THR A 237 -20.84 0.62 -5.62
CA THR A 237 -21.26 0.54 -7.04
C THR A 237 -21.48 1.92 -7.64
N CYS A 238 -20.98 2.11 -8.86
CA CYS A 238 -20.98 3.35 -9.65
C CYS A 238 -20.05 4.48 -9.18
N ASN A 239 -19.45 4.40 -7.99
CA ASN A 239 -18.51 5.44 -7.55
C ASN A 239 -17.54 4.94 -6.47
N SER A 240 -16.30 4.69 -6.86
CA SER A 240 -15.24 4.31 -5.96
C SER A 240 -13.93 4.99 -6.31
N ILE A 241 -13.02 5.09 -5.34
CA ILE A 241 -11.64 5.51 -5.57
C ILE A 241 -10.74 4.54 -4.81
N PRO A 242 -10.02 3.65 -5.51
CA PRO A 242 -8.91 2.91 -4.93
C PRO A 242 -7.98 3.88 -4.20
N SER A 243 -7.66 3.58 -2.95
CA SER A 243 -6.95 4.49 -2.06
C SER A 243 -5.72 3.86 -1.40
N GLY A 244 -5.47 2.57 -1.63
CA GLY A 244 -4.23 1.94 -1.21
C GLY A 244 -4.36 0.47 -0.88
N ILE A 245 -3.33 -0.27 -1.28
CA ILE A 245 -3.13 -1.67 -0.94
C ILE A 245 -1.89 -1.83 -0.07
N ALA A 246 -1.95 -2.74 0.90
CA ALA A 246 -0.81 -3.02 1.76
C ALA A 246 -0.81 -4.47 2.24
N PHE A 247 0.38 -5.04 2.37
CA PHE A 247 0.58 -6.33 3.05
C PHE A 247 1.01 -6.14 4.49
N ASP A 248 0.49 -6.97 5.37
CA ASP A 248 1.12 -7.24 6.66
C ASP A 248 2.45 -7.93 6.42
N GLN A 249 3.55 -7.24 6.71
CA GLN A 249 4.88 -7.76 6.43
C GLN A 249 5.38 -8.70 7.52
N ARG A 250 4.90 -8.60 8.77
CA ARG A 250 5.68 -9.10 9.93
C ARG A 250 4.87 -9.50 11.17
N SER A 251 3.56 -9.25 11.22
CA SER A 251 2.77 -9.66 12.39
C SER A 251 2.47 -11.16 12.37
N ALA A 252 1.68 -11.63 13.35
CA ALA A 252 1.12 -12.98 13.33
C ALA A 252 0.26 -13.28 12.08
N ARG A 253 -0.10 -12.26 11.30
CA ARG A 253 -0.84 -12.35 10.03
C ARG A 253 0.01 -11.95 8.83
N ALA A 254 1.33 -12.14 8.88
CA ALA A 254 2.20 -11.81 7.76
C ALA A 254 1.71 -12.48 6.46
N GLY A 255 1.57 -11.68 5.39
CA GLY A 255 0.98 -12.09 4.11
C GLY A 255 -0.51 -11.77 3.98
N ARG A 256 -1.19 -11.32 5.06
CA ARG A 256 -2.51 -10.70 4.93
C ARG A 256 -2.40 -9.44 4.09
N VAL A 257 -3.28 -9.31 3.10
CA VAL A 257 -3.41 -8.10 2.29
C VAL A 257 -4.60 -7.28 2.79
N TYR A 258 -4.46 -5.97 2.73
CA TYR A 258 -5.49 -4.97 2.99
C TYR A 258 -5.65 -4.10 1.77
N VAL A 259 -6.89 -3.77 1.42
CA VAL A 259 -7.23 -2.76 0.41
C VAL A 259 -8.13 -1.72 1.06
N ILE A 260 -8.00 -0.46 0.66
CA ILE A 260 -8.84 0.63 1.14
C ILE A 260 -9.34 1.46 -0.03
N TRP A 261 -10.60 1.87 0.05
CA TRP A 261 -11.19 2.71 -0.98
C TRP A 261 -12.20 3.68 -0.40
N GLU A 262 -12.34 4.78 -1.12
CA GLU A 262 -13.35 5.78 -0.83
C GLU A 262 -14.57 5.56 -1.73
N THR A 263 -15.75 5.92 -1.24
CA THR A 263 -16.98 5.93 -2.05
C THR A 263 -17.84 7.15 -1.70
N SER A 264 -18.75 7.50 -2.61
CA SER A 264 -19.70 8.61 -2.50
C SER A 264 -21.14 8.10 -2.33
N ASP A 265 -22.06 8.99 -1.95
CA ASP A 265 -23.48 8.67 -1.67
C ASP A 265 -24.20 7.92 -2.81
N LEU A 266 -24.60 6.67 -2.53
CA LEU A 266 -25.40 5.79 -3.39
C LEU A 266 -26.67 6.48 -3.92
N VAL A 267 -27.28 7.38 -3.15
CA VAL A 267 -28.50 8.11 -3.56
C VAL A 267 -28.23 9.00 -4.78
N ASN A 268 -27.03 9.59 -4.88
CA ASN A 268 -26.65 10.36 -6.05
C ASN A 268 -26.41 9.45 -7.26
N ASN A 269 -25.77 8.29 -7.06
CA ASN A 269 -25.53 7.32 -8.14
C ASN A 269 -26.84 6.78 -8.74
N LEU A 270 -27.84 6.48 -7.90
CA LEU A 270 -29.15 6.00 -8.35
C LEU A 270 -29.95 7.06 -9.13
N GLY A 271 -29.73 8.35 -8.87
CA GLY A 271 -30.44 9.45 -9.52
C GLY A 271 -29.73 10.07 -10.72
N LEU A 272 -28.39 10.00 -10.77
CA LEU A 272 -27.55 10.70 -11.75
C LEU A 272 -26.72 9.75 -12.64
N GLY A 273 -26.66 8.47 -12.32
CA GLY A 273 -25.76 7.50 -12.98
C GLY A 273 -24.35 7.50 -12.37
N CYS A 274 -23.49 6.60 -12.85
CA CYS A 274 -22.10 6.53 -12.40
C CYS A 274 -21.32 7.80 -12.79
N ASP A 275 -20.60 8.41 -11.84
CA ASP A 275 -19.80 9.62 -12.06
C ASP A 275 -18.32 9.29 -12.22
N TYR A 276 -17.92 9.01 -13.47
CA TYR A 276 -16.52 8.76 -13.83
C TYR A 276 -15.63 9.99 -13.77
N THR A 277 -16.20 11.20 -13.66
CA THR A 277 -15.40 12.43 -13.47
C THR A 277 -14.96 12.60 -12.02
N GLN A 278 -15.53 11.78 -11.11
CA GLN A 278 -15.20 11.78 -9.70
C GLN A 278 -15.37 13.16 -9.06
N ALA A 279 -16.31 13.96 -9.57
CA ALA A 279 -16.58 15.32 -9.12
C ALA A 279 -17.52 15.37 -7.91
N GLN A 280 -17.86 14.20 -7.35
CA GLN A 280 -18.67 14.04 -6.15
C GLN A 280 -17.85 14.11 -4.87
N THR A 281 -18.54 14.33 -3.75
CA THR A 281 -17.92 14.29 -2.43
C THR A 281 -17.84 12.84 -1.96
N PHE A 282 -16.62 12.36 -1.76
CA PHE A 282 -16.34 11.09 -1.08
C PHE A 282 -16.48 11.28 0.42
N ASP A 283 -17.40 10.54 1.02
CA ASP A 283 -17.82 10.70 2.43
C ASP A 283 -17.64 9.43 3.25
N ARG A 284 -17.24 8.32 2.60
CA ARG A 284 -17.07 7.01 3.21
C ARG A 284 -15.73 6.41 2.83
N LEU A 285 -15.12 5.73 3.79
CA LEU A 285 -13.90 4.96 3.61
C LEU A 285 -14.15 3.54 4.08
N PHE A 286 -13.88 2.59 3.19
CA PHE A 286 -13.98 1.17 3.47
C PHE A 286 -12.60 0.51 3.43
N MET A 287 -12.54 -0.65 4.04
CA MET A 287 -11.36 -1.50 4.01
C MET A 287 -11.80 -2.95 3.91
N SER A 288 -11.10 -3.71 3.08
CA SER A 288 -11.16 -5.15 3.08
C SER A 288 -9.81 -5.75 3.44
N TYR A 289 -9.83 -6.95 4.01
CA TYR A 289 -8.62 -7.76 4.12
C TYR A 289 -8.83 -9.17 3.58
N SER A 290 -7.74 -9.81 3.18
CA SER A 290 -7.70 -11.22 2.79
C SER A 290 -6.52 -11.94 3.44
N ASP A 291 -6.77 -13.15 3.94
CA ASP A 291 -5.78 -14.06 4.52
C ASP A 291 -5.35 -15.20 3.57
N ASP A 292 -5.94 -15.28 2.37
CA ASP A 292 -5.82 -16.43 1.45
C ASP A 292 -5.33 -16.00 0.05
N GLY A 293 -4.44 -15.00 0.02
CA GLY A 293 -3.88 -14.47 -1.22
C GLY A 293 -4.91 -13.71 -2.06
N GLY A 294 -5.90 -13.06 -1.45
CA GLY A 294 -6.92 -12.27 -2.16
C GLY A 294 -8.01 -13.10 -2.80
N THR A 295 -8.23 -14.35 -2.35
CA THR A 295 -9.29 -15.23 -2.89
C THR A 295 -10.63 -14.95 -2.21
N THR A 296 -10.61 -14.71 -0.90
CA THR A 296 -11.77 -14.26 -0.13
C THR A 296 -11.43 -12.99 0.63
N TRP A 297 -12.43 -12.13 0.78
CA TRP A 297 -12.29 -10.81 1.38
C TRP A 297 -13.32 -10.59 2.48
N THR A 298 -12.89 -9.91 3.54
CA THR A 298 -13.77 -9.44 4.62
C THR A 298 -13.77 -7.92 4.61
N SER A 299 -14.93 -7.31 4.36
CA SER A 299 -15.08 -5.85 4.26
C SER A 299 -15.57 -5.24 5.56
N SER A 300 -15.18 -3.99 5.78
CA SER A 300 -15.56 -3.21 6.95
C SER A 300 -15.61 -1.73 6.63
N THR A 301 -16.48 -1.01 7.33
CA THR A 301 -16.49 0.46 7.28
C THR A 301 -15.42 1.01 8.21
N VAL A 302 -14.50 1.80 7.67
CA VAL A 302 -13.47 2.52 8.43
C VAL A 302 -14.02 3.86 8.90
N PHE A 303 -14.69 4.58 8.00
CA PHE A 303 -15.22 5.91 8.27
C PHE A 303 -16.47 6.20 7.45
N THR A 304 -17.34 7.02 8.02
CA THR A 304 -18.48 7.65 7.36
C THR A 304 -18.60 9.05 7.94
N ASP A 305 -18.63 10.10 7.11
CA ASP A 305 -18.81 11.46 7.59
C ASP A 305 -20.25 11.65 8.08
N PRO A 306 -20.49 11.83 9.40
CA PRO A 306 -21.85 12.05 9.91
C PRO A 306 -22.43 13.41 9.48
N GLY A 307 -21.62 14.30 8.89
CA GLY A 307 -22.00 15.65 8.47
C GLY A 307 -22.49 15.77 7.04
N CYS A 308 -22.21 14.81 6.16
CA CYS A 308 -22.81 14.76 4.83
C CYS A 308 -24.08 13.91 4.95
N ALA A 309 -25.21 14.58 5.23
CA ALA A 309 -26.50 13.91 5.28
C ALA A 309 -26.82 13.36 3.87
N GLN A 310 -26.98 12.04 3.79
CA GLN A 310 -27.38 11.36 2.57
C GLN A 310 -28.63 12.02 1.98
N GLY A 311 -28.57 12.38 0.69
CA GLY A 311 -29.75 12.82 -0.06
C GLY A 311 -30.21 14.29 0.04
N THR A 312 -29.33 15.29 0.21
CA THR A 312 -29.73 16.68 -0.15
C THR A 312 -29.10 17.14 -1.46
N VAL A 313 -29.79 16.82 -2.55
CA VAL A 313 -29.68 17.55 -3.81
C VAL A 313 -29.82 19.04 -3.48
N ALA A 314 -28.82 19.85 -3.84
CA ALA A 314 -28.98 21.29 -3.92
C ALA A 314 -29.92 21.63 -5.09
N ALA A 315 -31.20 21.25 -4.99
CA ALA A 315 -32.24 21.75 -5.87
C ALA A 315 -32.42 23.23 -5.52
N GLY A 316 -32.12 24.10 -6.48
CA GLY A 316 -32.03 25.55 -6.33
C GLY A 316 -33.30 26.21 -5.78
N THR A 317 -33.45 26.17 -4.47
CA THR A 317 -34.38 27.01 -3.72
C THR A 317 -33.58 27.87 -2.75
N ARG A 318 -33.74 29.19 -2.90
CA ARG A 318 -33.14 30.19 -2.01
C ARG A 318 -33.73 30.02 -0.60
N SER A 319 -33.17 29.11 0.18
CA SER A 319 -33.35 29.07 1.63
C SER A 319 -32.33 29.98 2.29
N ARG A 320 -32.81 30.85 3.17
CA ARG A 320 -32.04 31.90 3.86
C ARG A 320 -31.29 31.38 5.08
N THR A 321 -30.89 30.11 5.04
CA THR A 321 -30.12 29.42 6.08
C THR A 321 -28.86 28.89 5.41
N PRO A 322 -27.64 29.07 5.97
CA PRO A 322 -26.44 28.63 5.31
C PRO A 322 -26.50 27.12 5.09
N ALA A 323 -26.54 26.68 3.84
CA ALA A 323 -26.22 25.31 3.49
C ALA A 323 -24.82 25.05 4.04
N ARG A 324 -24.68 24.04 4.91
CA ARG A 324 -23.35 23.50 5.24
C ARG A 324 -22.87 22.79 3.97
N ILE A 325 -22.18 23.53 3.13
CA ILE A 325 -21.29 22.96 2.12
C ILE A 325 -20.35 22.03 2.89
N CYS A 326 -20.30 20.74 2.54
CA CYS A 326 -19.34 19.81 3.14
C CYS A 326 -17.95 20.49 3.01
N PRO A 327 -17.28 20.87 4.11
CA PRO A 327 -15.95 21.45 4.01
C PRO A 327 -15.04 20.40 3.38
N SER A 328 -14.13 20.82 2.49
CA SER A 328 -13.23 19.92 1.79
C SER A 328 -12.62 18.91 2.76
N SER A 329 -12.82 17.63 2.43
CA SER A 329 -12.48 16.46 3.25
C SER A 329 -11.03 16.53 3.78
N SER A 330 -10.12 17.14 3.01
CA SER A 330 -8.69 17.34 3.30
C SER A 330 -8.35 17.91 4.69
N THR A 331 -9.24 18.70 5.31
CA THR A 331 -8.95 19.34 6.60
C THR A 331 -9.23 18.42 7.81
N ARG A 332 -10.18 17.49 7.69
CA ARG A 332 -10.52 16.55 8.78
C ARG A 332 -9.63 15.31 8.79
N TRP A 333 -9.20 14.82 7.63
CA TRP A 333 -8.32 13.66 7.48
C TRP A 333 -7.03 13.73 8.33
N ARG A 334 -6.40 14.90 8.42
CA ARG A 334 -5.15 15.11 9.18
C ARG A 334 -5.31 14.84 10.69
N SER A 335 -6.51 14.96 11.23
CA SER A 335 -6.77 14.76 12.66
C SER A 335 -6.95 13.27 13.02
N THR A 336 -7.59 12.48 12.15
CA THR A 336 -7.87 11.06 12.37
C THR A 336 -6.64 10.18 12.16
N MET A 337 -5.83 10.43 11.11
CA MET A 337 -4.58 9.69 10.92
C MET A 337 -3.56 9.93 12.04
N ARG A 338 -3.55 11.13 12.63
CA ARG A 338 -2.69 11.45 13.78
C ARG A 338 -3.06 10.61 15.02
N ALA A 339 -4.31 10.19 15.16
CA ALA A 339 -4.76 9.30 16.25
C ALA A 339 -4.34 7.83 16.05
N MET A 340 -4.27 7.35 14.80
CA MET A 340 -3.79 5.99 14.50
C MET A 340 -2.28 5.81 14.76
N TYR A 341 -1.48 6.86 14.55
CA TYR A 341 -0.02 6.82 14.79
C TYR A 341 0.41 7.17 16.22
N THR A 342 -0.50 7.60 17.10
CA THR A 342 -0.16 8.03 18.47
C THR A 342 -0.70 7.14 19.59
N SER A 343 -1.17 5.93 19.28
CA SER A 343 -1.49 4.97 20.34
C SER A 343 -0.20 4.54 21.08
N PRO A 344 -0.04 4.87 22.38
CA PRO A 344 1.05 4.32 23.16
C PRO A 344 0.72 2.86 23.44
N SER A 345 1.70 1.99 23.18
CA SER A 345 1.74 0.61 23.66
C SER A 345 1.17 0.50 25.09
N ARG A 346 0.09 -0.27 25.24
CA ARG A 346 -0.24 -0.97 26.48
C ARG A 346 0.03 -2.44 26.29
#